data_AF-A0A349KSR8-F1
#
_entry.id   AF-A0A349KSR8-F1
#
_cell.length_a   1.000
_cell.length_b   1.000
_cell.length_c   1.000
_cell.angle_alpha   90.00
_cell.angle_beta   90.00
_cell.angle_gamma   90.00
#
_symmetry.space_group_name_H-M   'P 1'
#
loop_
_entity.id
_entity.type
_entity.pdbx_description
1 polymer ?
#
loop_
_entity_poly.entity_id
_entity_poly.type
_entity_poly.pdbx_seq_one_letter_code
_entity_poly.pdbx_strand_id
1 'polypeptide(L)' 'MNDDSRIRETVQVYFDSMYESSAEKVHAAFHPNAKISGYMPNGFSQKTVQGFAVVYYQAVHDASKYSCSGQLDCLWFKA' A
#
# COMPACT_ATOMS: atom_id res chain seq x y z
N MET A 1 5.13 0.23 -27.03
CA MET A 1 4.22 0.75 -26.00
C MET A 1 4.46 2.24 -25.85
N ASN A 2 3.41 3.04 -25.68
CA ASN A 2 3.53 4.47 -25.35
C ASN A 2 3.43 4.67 -23.83
N ASP A 3 3.70 5.90 -23.37
CA ASP A 3 3.70 6.20 -21.93
C ASP A 3 2.30 6.06 -21.31
N ASP A 4 1.25 6.39 -22.05
CA ASP A 4 -0.16 6.22 -21.66
C ASP A 4 -0.51 4.78 -21.25
N SER A 5 -0.08 3.80 -22.04
CA SER A 5 -0.30 2.38 -21.73
C SER A 5 0.52 1.95 -20.51
N ARG A 6 1.78 2.37 -20.44
CA ARG A 6 2.69 2.01 -19.33
C ARG A 6 2.22 2.57 -17.98
N ILE A 7 1.69 3.79 -17.98
CA ILE A 7 1.12 4.41 -16.77
C ILE A 7 -0.10 3.63 -16.31
N ARG A 8 -1.03 3.30 -17.22
CA ARG A 8 -2.24 2.52 -16.88
C ARG A 8 -1.89 1.15 -16.30
N GLU A 9 -0.95 0.44 -16.92
CA GLU A 9 -0.47 -0.85 -16.41
C GLU A 9 0.17 -0.72 -15.03
N THR A 10 1.01 0.30 -14.80
CA THR A 10 1.64 0.52 -13.49
C THR A 10 0.59 0.84 -12.41
N VAL A 11 -0.43 1.62 -12.74
CA VAL A 11 -1.55 1.91 -11.82
C VAL A 11 -2.34 0.64 -11.50
N GLN A 12 -2.56 -0.24 -12.47
CA GLN A 12 -3.22 -1.53 -12.22
C GLN A 12 -2.39 -2.39 -11.26
N VAL A 13 -1.08 -2.50 -11.47
CA VAL A 13 -0.17 -3.26 -10.58
C VAL A 13 -0.20 -2.70 -9.16
N TYR A 14 -0.29 -1.38 -8.99
CA TYR A 14 -0.49 -0.77 -7.67
C TYR A 14 -1.79 -1.25 -7.00
N PHE A 15 -2.93 -1.23 -7.71
CA PHE A 15 -4.20 -1.72 -7.14
C PHE A 15 -4.16 -3.23 -6.83
N ASP A 16 -3.61 -4.03 -7.74
CA ASP A 16 -3.44 -5.47 -7.54
C ASP A 16 -2.56 -5.78 -6.33
N SER A 17 -1.49 -4.99 -6.13
CA SER A 17 -0.58 -5.15 -4.99
C SER A 17 -1.30 -5.05 -3.65
N MET A 18 -2.29 -4.16 -3.59
CA MET A 18 -3.02 -3.91 -2.38
C MET A 18 -4.22 -4.87 -2.22
N TYR A 19 -4.89 -5.25 -3.32
CA TYR A 19 -5.95 -6.25 -3.33
C TYR A 19 -5.44 -7.64 -2.92
N GLU A 20 -4.30 -8.05 -3.48
CA GLU A 20 -3.68 -9.35 -3.21
C GLU A 20 -2.71 -9.31 -2.02
N SER A 21 -2.50 -8.14 -1.42
CA SER A 21 -1.51 -7.94 -0.35
C SER A 21 -0.10 -8.44 -0.73
N SER A 22 0.36 -8.13 -1.95
CA SER A 22 1.63 -8.60 -2.51
C SER A 22 2.74 -7.55 -2.45
N ALA A 23 3.75 -7.82 -1.61
CA ALA A 23 4.96 -7.00 -1.52
C ALA A 23 5.73 -6.93 -2.85
N GLU A 24 5.74 -8.01 -3.62
CA GLU A 24 6.38 -8.05 -4.94
C GLU A 24 5.71 -7.04 -5.90
N LYS A 25 4.38 -7.02 -5.94
CA LYS A 25 3.63 -6.08 -6.77
C LYS A 25 3.80 -4.63 -6.29
N VAL A 26 3.96 -4.40 -4.98
CA VAL A 26 4.34 -3.08 -4.46
C VAL A 26 5.69 -2.64 -5.04
N HIS A 27 6.69 -3.51 -5.02
CA HIS A 27 8.00 -3.21 -5.59
C HIS A 27 7.97 -2.99 -7.11
N ALA A 28 7.06 -3.66 -7.83
CA ALA A 28 6.86 -3.44 -9.26
C ALA A 28 6.17 -2.10 -9.55
N ALA A 29 5.24 -1.65 -8.71
CA ALA A 29 4.49 -0.41 -8.91
C ALA A 29 5.25 0.87 -8.54
N PHE A 30 6.22 0.79 -7.62
CA PHE A 30 6.93 1.95 -7.10
C PHE A 30 8.40 1.98 -7.51
N HIS A 31 8.90 3.17 -7.85
CA HIS A 31 10.34 3.39 -7.96
C HIS A 31 11.01 3.09 -6.60
N PRO A 32 12.20 2.43 -6.54
CA PRO A 32 12.83 2.05 -5.27
C PRO A 32 13.03 3.19 -4.26
N ASN A 33 13.24 4.41 -4.77
CA ASN A 33 13.43 5.62 -3.97
C ASN A 33 12.15 6.45 -3.74
N ALA A 34 10.98 5.94 -4.14
CA ALA A 34 9.72 6.63 -3.92
C ALA A 34 9.45 6.85 -2.42
N LYS A 35 8.76 7.95 -2.12
CA LYS A 35 8.30 8.29 -0.78
C LYS A 35 6.79 8.22 -0.75
N ILE A 36 6.27 7.42 0.17
CA ILE A 36 4.83 7.23 0.37
C ILE A 36 4.47 8.01 1.62
N SER A 37 3.70 9.07 1.47
CA SER A 37 3.39 9.99 2.56
C SER A 37 1.91 10.33 2.63
N GLY A 38 1.42 10.57 3.84
CA GLY A 38 0.05 10.97 4.10
C GLY A 38 -0.12 11.49 5.52
N TYR A 39 -1.26 12.12 5.78
CA TYR A 39 -1.66 12.51 7.13
C TYR A 39 -2.50 11.41 7.75
N MET A 40 -2.11 10.99 8.95
CA MET A 40 -2.81 10.03 9.81
C MET A 40 -3.29 10.75 11.08
N PRO A 41 -4.13 10.14 11.94
CA PRO A 41 -4.60 10.79 13.17
C PRO A 41 -3.49 11.28 14.12
N ASN A 42 -2.30 10.67 14.04
CA ASN A 42 -1.11 11.06 14.80
C ASN A 42 -0.19 12.07 14.06
N GLY A 43 -0.60 12.58 12.90
CA GLY A 43 0.12 13.58 12.11
C GLY A 43 0.68 13.08 10.79
N PHE A 44 1.65 13.81 10.25
CA PHE A 44 2.31 13.48 8.99
C PHE A 44 3.13 12.18 9.13
N SER A 45 2.92 11.25 8.20
CA SER A 45 3.70 10.03 8.08
C SER A 45 4.33 9.95 6.71
N GLN A 46 5.58 9.50 6.65
CA GLN A 46 6.29 9.17 5.43
C GLN A 46 6.96 7.81 5.58
N LYS A 47 6.87 6.98 4.54
CA LYS A 47 7.45 5.64 4.49
C LYS A 47 8.27 5.46 3.21
N THR A 48 9.28 4.61 3.31
CA THR A 48 10.00 4.05 2.14
C THR A 48 9.13 2.97 1.48
N VAL A 49 9.42 2.62 0.23
CA VAL A 49 8.74 1.49 -0.46
C VAL A 49 8.89 0.20 0.33
N GLN A 50 10.09 -0.09 0.84
CA GLN A 50 10.32 -1.25 1.70
C GLN A 50 9.46 -1.20 2.97
N GLY A 51 9.39 -0.04 3.64
CA GLY A 51 8.57 0.14 4.83
C GLY A 51 7.08 0.02 4.56
N PHE A 52 6.61 0.36 3.35
CA PHE A 52 5.23 0.19 2.91
C PHE A 52 4.91 -1.26 2.53
N ALA A 53 5.80 -1.95 1.82
CA ALA A 53 5.64 -3.36 1.43
C ALA A 53 5.53 -4.30 2.65
N VAL A 54 6.18 -3.97 3.76
CA VAL A 54 6.13 -4.74 5.03
C VAL A 54 4.77 -4.63 5.75
N VAL A 55 4.01 -3.55 5.53
CA VAL A 55 2.74 -3.29 6.27
C VAL A 55 1.74 -4.44 6.13
N TYR A 56 1.76 -5.15 5.00
CA TYR A 56 0.82 -6.23 4.71
C TYR A 56 1.04 -7.51 5.54
N TYR A 57 2.25 -7.77 6.04
CA TYR A 57 2.52 -8.92 6.94
C TYR A 57 2.16 -8.66 8.41
N GLN A 58 2.19 -7.40 8.85
CA GLN A 58 1.93 -7.05 10.26
C GLN A 58 0.45 -6.79 10.54
N ALA A 59 -0.33 -6.32 9.56
CA ALA A 59 -1.77 -6.12 9.70
C ALA A 59 -2.54 -7.42 9.98
N VAL A 60 -2.02 -8.57 9.53
CA VAL A 60 -2.61 -9.90 9.77
C VAL A 60 -2.18 -10.56 11.09
N HIS A 61 -1.20 -10.02 11.82
CA HIS A 61 -0.65 -10.67 13.03
C HIS A 61 -0.76 -9.85 14.33
N ASP A 62 -1.14 -8.57 14.29
CA ASP A 62 -1.31 -7.73 15.50
C ASP A 62 -2.69 -7.04 15.55
N ALA A 63 -3.75 -7.79 15.23
CA ALA A 63 -5.15 -7.34 15.32
C ALA A 63 -5.57 -6.86 16.73
N SER A 64 -4.72 -7.06 17.75
CA SER A 64 -4.97 -6.59 19.12
C SER A 64 -4.66 -5.10 19.34
N LYS A 65 -3.78 -4.49 18.52
CA LYS A 65 -3.36 -3.08 18.69
C LYS A 65 -4.16 -2.09 17.87
N TYR A 66 -4.83 -2.54 16.82
CA TYR A 66 -5.69 -1.70 16.01
C TYR A 66 -7.13 -1.95 16.46
N SER A 67 -7.74 -0.96 17.12
CA SER A 67 -9.18 -0.95 17.43
C SER A 67 -10.01 -0.76 16.15
N CYS A 68 -9.75 -1.57 15.14
CA CYS A 68 -10.62 -1.76 13.99
C CYS A 68 -11.29 -3.12 14.21
N SER A 69 -12.47 -3.14 14.84
CA SER A 69 -13.27 -4.35 15.03
C SER A 69 -13.95 -4.82 13.72
N GLY A 70 -13.28 -4.64 12.59
CA GLY A 70 -13.82 -4.87 11.28
C GLY A 70 -12.67 -5.01 10.30
N GLN A 71 -12.53 -6.19 9.74
CA GLN A 71 -11.51 -6.62 8.78
C GLN A 71 -11.53 -5.84 7.44
N LEU A 72 -12.25 -4.70 7.40
CA LEU A 72 -12.58 -3.95 6.19
C LEU A 72 -12.45 -2.42 6.35
N ASP A 73 -12.22 -1.87 7.55
CA ASP A 73 -12.26 -0.41 7.77
C ASP A 73 -10.87 0.25 7.96
N CYS A 74 -9.81 -0.54 8.09
CA CYS A 74 -8.45 -0.03 8.36
C CYS A 74 -7.58 0.14 7.11
N LEU A 75 -8.07 -0.23 5.94
CA LEU A 75 -7.39 -0.05 4.66
C LEU A 75 -8.17 0.99 3.88
N TRP A 76 -7.46 1.93 3.27
CA TRP A 76 -7.95 2.88 2.27
C TRP A 76 -8.51 2.16 1.02
N PHE A 77 -9.59 1.38 1.19
CA PHE A 77 -9.99 0.27 0.31
C PHE A 77 -11.50 0.21 0.03
N LYS A 78 -12.08 1.32 -0.40
CA LYS A 78 -13.10 1.27 -1.44
C LYS A 78 -12.77 2.37 -2.43
N ALA A 79 -12.59 1.98 -3.69
CA ALA A 79 -12.70 2.91 -4.80
C ALA A 79 -14.04 3.67 -4.73
#